data_AF-A0A317W5L2-F1
#
_entry.id   AF-A0A317W5L2-F1
#
_cell.length_a   1.000
_cell.length_b   1.000
_cell.length_c   1.000
_cell.angle_alpha   90.00
_cell.angle_beta   90.00
_cell.angle_gamma   90.00
#
_symmetry.space_group_name_H-M   'P 1'
#
loop_
_entity.id
_entity.type
_entity.pdbx_description
1 polymer ?
#
loop_
_entity_poly.entity_id
_entity_poly.type
_entity_poly.pdbx_seq_one_letter_code
_entity_poly.pdbx_strand_id
1 'polypeptide(L)'
;MPNKTYEYGELVVTVTLALDAIWNDKGSSASRDGGFWNPIPQGTLRPLGSMAVGNHSALNGKRAAFLVGAKSTSSTNPPVKAPTGYTLVWTDKGNGADADGSFWRLIAPVGYTSMGDVVQSGWSKPSTIDGQYAEESIWDDKKSKADSDVSIWKVFPYTKGVNGSEFLPVVAGTFRANAQHDIAPDLGYAVVPTLKVPKDFVDFTQSAPIITVDKIPSVGTTYTWTDQCAVILPFTSFHDDTDPRSLQLISNPFCTASRSIAWYVEESWVNDMAGWIERSKTLKTGASSAQSTELVHSSGITLSAGGGVAVKLEVALNY
;
A
#
# COMPACT_ATOMS: atom_id res chain seq x y z
N MET A 1 14.33 16.75 -8.95
CA MET A 1 13.02 17.43 -8.88
C MET A 1 12.17 16.72 -7.84
N PRO A 2 11.18 17.38 -7.20
CA PRO A 2 10.24 16.68 -6.33
C PRO A 2 9.43 15.65 -7.13
N ASN A 3 9.07 14.54 -6.50
CA ASN A 3 8.15 13.56 -7.04
C ASN A 3 6.72 14.11 -7.00
N LYS A 4 5.87 13.70 -7.95
CA LYS A 4 4.45 14.10 -8.01
C LYS A 4 3.76 13.78 -6.69
N THR A 5 2.80 14.61 -6.30
CA THR A 5 1.88 14.38 -5.16
C THR A 5 0.49 14.02 -5.66
N TYR A 6 -0.32 13.40 -4.78
CA TYR A 6 -1.75 13.18 -5.00
C TYR A 6 -2.55 13.52 -3.74
N GLU A 7 -3.81 13.94 -3.92
CA GLU A 7 -4.71 14.35 -2.83
C GLU A 7 -5.76 13.27 -2.55
N TYR A 8 -5.87 12.85 -1.29
CA TYR A 8 -6.83 11.88 -0.79
C TYR A 8 -7.74 12.58 0.23
N GLY A 9 -8.61 13.45 -0.27
CA GLY A 9 -9.31 14.44 0.54
C GLY A 9 -8.36 15.53 1.04
N GLU A 10 -8.25 15.68 2.36
CA GLU A 10 -7.31 16.64 2.98
C GLU A 10 -5.86 16.12 3.05
N LEU A 11 -5.63 14.81 2.88
CA LEU A 11 -4.30 14.22 2.95
C LEU A 11 -3.58 14.36 1.60
N VAL A 12 -2.33 14.84 1.62
CA VAL A 12 -1.45 14.89 0.43
C VAL A 12 -0.38 13.80 0.58
N VAL A 13 -0.18 13.00 -0.45
CA VAL A 13 0.73 11.84 -0.43
C VAL A 13 1.79 11.96 -1.53
N THR A 14 2.98 11.41 -1.28
CA THR A 14 3.92 10.97 -2.31
C THR A 14 4.77 9.80 -1.79
N VAL A 15 5.68 9.29 -2.62
CA VAL A 15 6.64 8.24 -2.27
C VAL A 15 8.04 8.72 -2.64
N THR A 16 9.03 8.45 -1.80
CA THR A 16 10.45 8.82 -2.02
C THR A 16 11.35 7.58 -2.05
N LEU A 17 12.51 7.70 -2.71
CA LEU A 17 13.64 6.78 -2.57
C LEU A 17 14.81 7.39 -1.78
N ALA A 18 14.71 8.68 -1.43
CA ALA A 18 15.73 9.40 -0.70
C ALA A 18 15.64 9.03 0.78
N LEU A 19 16.67 8.35 1.29
CA LEU A 19 16.73 7.78 2.63
C LEU A 19 18.11 8.03 3.25
N ASP A 20 18.14 8.57 4.46
CA ASP A 20 19.35 8.68 5.26
C ASP A 20 19.59 7.39 6.06
N ALA A 21 20.84 6.92 6.09
CA ALA A 21 21.26 5.84 6.96
C ALA A 21 21.37 6.37 8.40
N ILE A 22 20.76 5.69 9.37
CA ILE A 22 20.75 6.13 10.77
C ILE A 22 21.59 5.21 11.64
N TRP A 23 21.31 3.90 11.61
CA TRP A 23 22.00 2.92 12.44
C TRP A 23 22.00 1.55 11.77
N ASN A 24 22.96 0.71 12.13
CA ASN A 24 22.98 -0.71 11.81
C ASN A 24 23.74 -1.45 12.92
N ASP A 25 23.37 -2.70 13.17
CA ASP A 25 23.82 -3.46 14.33
C ASP A 25 25.22 -4.09 14.20
N LYS A 26 26.01 -3.66 13.21
CA LYS A 26 27.35 -4.17 12.99
C LYS A 26 28.25 -3.92 14.21
N GLY A 27 29.03 -4.93 14.59
CA GLY A 27 29.83 -4.95 15.83
C GLY A 27 29.06 -5.47 17.05
N SER A 28 27.73 -5.27 17.11
CA SER A 28 26.91 -5.52 18.31
C SER A 28 26.98 -6.94 18.87
N SER A 29 27.37 -7.94 18.07
CA SER A 29 27.26 -9.38 18.38
C SER A 29 25.82 -9.92 18.43
N ALA A 30 24.83 -9.16 17.95
CA ALA A 30 23.48 -9.65 17.74
C ALA A 30 23.44 -10.86 16.79
N SER A 31 22.42 -11.71 16.93
CA SER A 31 22.35 -13.00 16.21
C SER A 31 21.78 -12.93 14.80
N ARG A 32 21.36 -11.75 14.35
CA ARG A 32 20.73 -11.44 13.06
C ARG A 32 21.15 -10.03 12.67
N ASP A 33 21.49 -9.76 11.41
CA ASP A 33 21.85 -8.41 10.95
C ASP A 33 20.62 -7.48 10.85
N GLY A 34 20.79 -6.18 11.11
CA GLY A 34 19.73 -5.17 11.06
C GLY A 34 20.22 -3.78 10.61
N GLY A 35 19.48 -3.12 9.72
CA GLY A 35 19.79 -1.79 9.19
C GLY A 35 18.59 -0.85 9.18
N PHE A 36 18.80 0.41 9.58
CA PHE A 36 17.74 1.37 9.93
C PHE A 36 17.94 2.73 9.27
N TRP A 37 16.87 3.25 8.66
CA TRP A 37 16.90 4.38 7.72
C TRP A 37 15.74 5.34 7.95
N ASN A 38 15.95 6.64 7.77
CA ASN A 38 14.90 7.67 7.82
C ASN A 38 14.60 8.20 6.41
N PRO A 39 13.32 8.23 5.95
CA PRO A 39 12.99 8.81 4.65
C PRO A 39 13.11 10.34 4.66
N ILE A 40 13.76 10.89 3.65
CA ILE A 40 14.01 12.33 3.54
C ILE A 40 12.69 13.04 3.17
N PRO A 41 12.24 14.06 3.94
CA PRO A 41 11.02 14.82 3.67
C PRO A 41 10.98 15.51 2.31
N GLN A 42 9.79 15.65 1.72
CA GLN A 42 9.56 16.44 0.51
C GLN A 42 8.71 17.68 0.82
N GLY A 43 9.34 18.85 0.93
CA GLY A 43 8.64 20.11 1.19
C GLY A 43 7.93 20.10 2.55
N THR A 44 6.59 20.12 2.56
CA THR A 44 5.77 19.96 3.77
C THR A 44 5.47 18.50 4.12
N LEU A 45 5.66 17.54 3.21
CA LEU A 45 5.36 16.13 3.43
C LEU A 45 6.46 15.47 4.31
N ARG A 46 6.07 14.54 5.18
CA ARG A 46 6.91 13.90 6.21
C ARG A 46 6.75 12.37 6.18
N PRO A 47 7.77 11.61 6.60
CA PRO A 47 7.63 10.16 6.80
C PRO A 47 6.67 9.83 7.95
N LEU A 48 6.05 8.65 7.88
CA LEU A 48 5.18 8.11 8.93
C LEU A 48 5.94 7.36 10.05
N GLY A 49 7.23 7.11 9.85
CA GLY A 49 8.13 6.42 10.78
C GLY A 49 9.49 6.15 10.13
N SER A 50 10.41 5.52 10.88
CA SER A 50 11.64 4.98 10.31
C SER A 50 11.38 3.70 9.50
N MET A 51 12.32 3.31 8.65
CA MET A 51 12.33 2.04 7.93
C MET A 51 13.42 1.11 8.46
N ALA A 52 13.15 -0.19 8.45
CA ALA A 52 14.09 -1.23 8.85
C ALA A 52 14.23 -2.31 7.76
N VAL A 53 15.39 -2.99 7.76
CA VAL A 53 15.72 -4.15 6.91
C VAL A 53 16.58 -5.13 7.74
N GLY A 54 16.32 -6.43 7.62
CA GLY A 54 17.06 -7.49 8.32
C GLY A 54 18.38 -7.85 7.61
N ASN A 55 19.23 -6.83 7.35
CA ASN A 55 20.62 -6.90 6.89
C ASN A 55 21.19 -5.48 6.69
N HIS A 56 22.49 -5.35 6.45
CA HIS A 56 23.17 -4.05 6.26
C HIS A 56 23.02 -3.44 4.85
N SER A 57 22.04 -3.85 4.04
CA SER A 57 21.86 -3.31 2.68
C SER A 57 21.46 -1.84 2.66
N ALA A 58 22.06 -1.07 1.77
CA ALA A 58 21.65 0.31 1.51
C ALA A 58 20.23 0.38 0.92
N LEU A 59 19.32 1.09 1.61
CA LEU A 59 17.93 1.28 1.15
C LEU A 59 17.77 2.51 0.24
N ASN A 60 18.61 3.54 0.40
CA ASN A 60 18.60 4.75 -0.43
C ASN A 60 18.70 4.42 -1.93
N GLY A 61 17.77 4.94 -2.73
CA GLY A 61 17.66 4.65 -4.17
C GLY A 61 17.16 3.24 -4.52
N LYS A 62 16.92 2.36 -3.54
CA LYS A 62 16.58 0.93 -3.75
C LYS A 62 15.29 0.47 -3.09
N ARG A 63 14.69 1.28 -2.23
CA ARG A 63 13.42 0.98 -1.56
C ARG A 63 12.58 2.23 -1.38
N ALA A 64 11.28 2.09 -1.57
CA ALA A 64 10.31 3.16 -1.51
C ALA A 64 9.77 3.42 -0.11
N ALA A 65 9.59 4.70 0.21
CA ALA A 65 9.15 5.18 1.50
C ALA A 65 7.98 6.16 1.37
N PHE A 66 6.97 5.98 2.21
CA PHE A 66 5.71 6.74 2.17
C PHE A 66 5.86 8.11 2.85
N LEU A 67 5.42 9.18 2.18
CA LEU A 67 5.42 10.55 2.72
C LEU A 67 4.00 11.15 2.70
N VAL A 68 3.61 11.78 3.81
CA VAL A 68 2.28 12.41 4.00
C VAL A 68 2.38 13.88 4.38
N GLY A 69 1.40 14.67 3.96
CA GLY A 69 1.22 16.08 4.30
C GLY A 69 -0.26 16.46 4.39
N ALA A 70 -0.54 17.70 4.78
CA ALA A 70 -1.89 18.27 4.73
C ALA A 70 -2.06 19.15 3.49
N LYS A 71 -3.25 19.10 2.88
CA LYS A 71 -3.66 19.96 1.75
C LYS A 71 -3.74 21.43 2.17
N SER A 72 -4.28 21.68 3.36
CA SER A 72 -4.14 22.95 4.05
C SER A 72 -3.64 22.75 5.49
N THR A 73 -2.76 23.64 5.93
CA THR A 73 -2.33 23.76 7.34
C THR A 73 -3.18 24.78 8.12
N SER A 74 -4.21 25.36 7.50
CA SER A 74 -5.04 26.43 8.10
C SER A 74 -6.21 25.94 8.94
N SER A 75 -6.48 24.62 9.01
CA SER A 75 -7.53 24.08 9.88
C SER A 75 -7.03 23.93 11.32
N THR A 76 -7.94 23.98 12.29
CA THR A 76 -7.62 23.77 13.71
C THR A 76 -7.20 22.33 14.00
N ASN A 77 -7.67 21.38 13.19
CA ASN A 77 -7.31 19.97 13.19
C ASN A 77 -6.88 19.54 11.77
N PRO A 78 -5.60 19.73 11.37
CA PRO A 78 -5.10 19.21 10.10
C PRO A 78 -5.06 17.67 10.11
N PRO A 79 -5.09 16.99 8.95
CA PRO A 79 -5.07 15.52 8.86
C PRO A 79 -3.73 14.90 9.32
N VAL A 80 -2.66 15.69 9.38
CA VAL A 80 -1.37 15.30 9.95
C VAL A 80 -0.86 16.38 10.89
N LYS A 81 -0.20 15.99 11.97
CA LYS A 81 0.32 16.90 12.99
C LYS A 81 1.63 16.35 13.56
N ALA A 82 2.57 17.25 13.87
CA ALA A 82 3.84 16.86 14.49
C ALA A 82 3.60 16.23 15.88
N PRO A 83 4.45 15.28 16.31
CA PRO A 83 4.38 14.72 17.66
C PRO A 83 4.59 15.81 18.73
N THR A 84 3.92 15.68 19.88
CA THR A 84 4.14 16.57 21.04
C THR A 84 5.37 16.20 21.86
N GLY A 85 6.02 15.10 21.50
CA GLY A 85 7.17 14.51 22.16
C GLY A 85 7.27 13.04 21.75
N TYR A 86 7.99 12.22 22.50
CA TYR A 86 8.40 10.90 22.04
C TYR A 86 8.44 9.89 23.21
N THR A 87 8.78 8.63 22.93
CA THR A 87 9.06 7.56 23.89
C THR A 87 10.45 6.99 23.61
N LEU A 88 11.30 6.61 24.57
CA LEU A 88 12.37 5.64 24.30
C LEU A 88 11.75 4.23 24.28
N VAL A 89 12.40 3.26 23.66
CA VAL A 89 12.03 1.84 23.73
C VAL A 89 13.26 1.00 24.07
N TRP A 90 14.41 1.30 23.44
CA TRP A 90 15.68 0.57 23.64
C TRP A 90 16.87 1.42 23.20
N THR A 91 18.02 1.25 23.87
CA THR A 91 19.33 1.82 23.49
C THR A 91 20.34 0.70 23.30
N ASP A 92 21.23 0.81 22.33
CA ASP A 92 22.31 -0.15 22.08
C ASP A 92 23.40 -0.15 23.17
N LYS A 93 23.49 0.91 23.97
CA LYS A 93 24.35 1.04 25.14
C LYS A 93 24.56 -0.29 25.90
N GLY A 94 25.83 -0.71 25.97
CA GLY A 94 26.27 -1.97 26.58
C GLY A 94 26.59 -3.05 25.55
N ASN A 95 25.94 -3.04 24.38
CA ASN A 95 26.35 -3.86 23.25
C ASN A 95 27.59 -3.26 22.54
N GLY A 96 28.25 -4.10 21.73
CA GLY A 96 29.53 -3.76 21.09
C GLY A 96 29.45 -3.11 19.71
N ALA A 97 28.36 -2.40 19.38
CA ALA A 97 28.16 -1.83 18.04
C ALA A 97 29.24 -0.83 17.62
N ASP A 98 29.46 -0.72 16.30
CA ASP A 98 30.39 0.23 15.69
C ASP A 98 29.95 1.71 15.86
N ALA A 99 28.70 1.98 16.26
CA ALA A 99 28.12 3.31 16.48
C ALA A 99 26.86 3.27 17.37
N ASP A 100 26.61 4.32 18.17
CA ASP A 100 25.46 4.47 19.08
C ASP A 100 24.09 4.54 18.35
N GLY A 101 23.00 4.06 18.98
CA GLY A 101 21.66 4.01 18.39
C GLY A 101 20.53 3.69 19.38
N SER A 102 19.33 4.27 19.17
CA SER A 102 18.17 3.98 20.01
C SER A 102 16.79 4.14 19.36
N PHE A 103 15.89 3.19 19.64
CA PHE A 103 14.52 3.15 19.11
C PHE A 103 13.57 3.96 19.99
N TRP A 104 12.80 4.88 19.39
CA TRP A 104 11.86 5.74 20.11
C TRP A 104 10.45 5.71 19.46
N ARG A 105 9.37 5.95 20.21
CA ARG A 105 7.95 5.89 19.77
C ARG A 105 7.24 7.22 19.92
N LEU A 106 6.64 7.78 18.87
CA LEU A 106 6.05 9.12 18.90
C LEU A 106 4.92 9.30 19.95
N ILE A 107 4.96 10.36 20.76
CA ILE A 107 3.76 10.88 21.45
C ILE A 107 2.94 11.64 20.40
N ALA A 108 1.86 11.02 19.96
CA ALA A 108 0.87 11.69 19.13
C ALA A 108 0.10 12.76 19.95
N PRO A 109 -0.22 13.94 19.36
CA PRO A 109 -1.09 14.92 19.99
C PRO A 109 -2.49 14.35 20.29
N VAL A 110 -3.22 14.96 21.23
CA VAL A 110 -4.64 14.62 21.49
C VAL A 110 -5.45 14.70 20.19
N GLY A 111 -6.17 13.61 19.87
CA GLY A 111 -6.92 13.45 18.62
C GLY A 111 -6.16 12.79 17.46
N TYR A 112 -4.89 12.41 17.68
CA TYR A 112 -4.01 11.79 16.67
C TYR A 112 -3.43 10.47 17.20
N THR A 113 -2.94 9.64 16.30
CA THR A 113 -2.14 8.44 16.61
C THR A 113 -0.87 8.43 15.76
N SER A 114 0.15 7.65 16.15
CA SER A 114 1.37 7.46 15.36
C SER A 114 1.24 6.21 14.48
N MET A 115 1.86 6.19 13.31
CA MET A 115 1.80 5.07 12.33
C MET A 115 3.13 4.31 12.18
N GLY A 116 4.11 4.65 13.01
CA GLY A 116 5.41 4.00 13.08
C GLY A 116 6.21 4.52 14.27
N ASP A 117 7.22 3.76 14.68
CA ASP A 117 8.25 4.22 15.59
C ASP A 117 9.39 4.93 14.81
N VAL A 118 10.21 5.71 15.52
CA VAL A 118 11.25 6.57 14.95
C VAL A 118 12.55 6.42 15.74
N VAL A 119 13.67 6.21 15.05
CA VAL A 119 15.00 6.15 15.68
C VAL A 119 15.44 7.58 16.06
N GLN A 120 15.55 7.87 17.36
CA GLN A 120 16.07 9.14 17.92
C GLN A 120 16.38 9.00 19.45
N SER A 121 16.08 10.01 20.28
CA SER A 121 16.27 10.13 21.75
C SER A 121 14.85 10.28 22.63
N GLY A 122 13.93 9.18 24.50
CA GLY A 122 13.02 9.33 25.77
C GLY A 122 11.45 9.31 25.83
N TRP A 123 10.82 8.89 26.98
CA TRP A 123 9.52 8.15 27.19
C TRP A 123 8.08 8.84 27.25
N SER A 124 7.03 8.45 26.44
CA SER A 124 5.56 8.22 26.82
C SER A 124 4.51 7.90 25.67
N LYS A 125 3.32 7.30 25.98
CA LYS A 125 2.36 6.59 25.05
C LYS A 125 0.98 7.27 24.76
N PRO A 126 0.43 7.13 23.52
CA PRO A 126 -1.03 7.11 23.19
C PRO A 126 -1.48 5.84 22.40
N SER A 127 -2.77 5.75 21.97
CA SER A 127 -3.35 4.53 21.33
C SER A 127 -4.59 4.73 20.42
N THR A 128 -4.63 4.09 19.24
CA THR A 128 -5.81 3.48 18.55
C THR A 128 -5.36 2.78 17.26
N ILE A 129 -6.13 1.81 16.75
CA ILE A 129 -5.73 0.71 15.83
C ILE A 129 -6.11 0.98 14.36
N ASP A 130 -5.27 0.54 13.41
CA ASP A 130 -5.71 -0.16 12.18
C ASP A 130 -4.53 -0.89 11.51
N GLY A 131 -4.32 -2.19 11.79
CA GLY A 131 -3.24 -2.98 11.19
C GLY A 131 -2.82 -4.23 11.97
N GLN A 132 -1.85 -4.95 11.40
CA GLN A 132 -1.25 -6.17 11.92
C GLN A 132 0.29 -6.13 11.82
N TYR A 133 0.96 -7.09 12.46
CA TYR A 133 2.40 -7.33 12.30
C TYR A 133 2.68 -8.46 11.29
N ALA A 134 3.95 -8.58 10.89
CA ALA A 134 4.47 -9.80 10.27
C ALA A 134 4.54 -10.97 11.28
N GLU A 135 4.60 -12.20 10.77
CA GLU A 135 4.72 -13.42 11.60
C GLU A 135 6.08 -13.52 12.33
N GLU A 136 7.13 -12.93 11.75
CA GLU A 136 8.46 -12.81 12.33
C GLU A 136 8.89 -11.34 12.47
N SER A 137 9.74 -11.05 13.45
CA SER A 137 10.42 -9.77 13.56
C SER A 137 11.42 -9.56 12.41
N ILE A 138 11.61 -8.31 11.97
CA ILE A 138 12.67 -7.90 11.03
C ILE A 138 14.05 -8.15 11.65
N TRP A 139 14.17 -7.84 12.94
CA TRP A 139 15.39 -7.90 13.74
C TRP A 139 15.03 -8.03 15.23
N ASP A 140 15.97 -8.55 16.02
CA ASP A 140 15.93 -8.58 17.48
C ASP A 140 17.38 -8.61 18.00
N ASP A 141 17.61 -8.01 19.17
CA ASP A 141 18.97 -7.80 19.67
C ASP A 141 19.55 -8.99 20.45
N LYS A 142 19.00 -10.20 20.24
CA LYS A 142 19.47 -11.43 20.91
C LYS A 142 20.98 -11.59 20.74
N LYS A 143 21.65 -11.78 21.89
CA LYS A 143 23.11 -11.93 22.05
C LYS A 143 23.94 -10.65 21.86
N SER A 144 23.31 -9.49 21.64
CA SER A 144 24.00 -8.18 21.56
C SER A 144 24.77 -7.83 22.85
N LYS A 145 24.22 -8.25 24.01
CA LYS A 145 24.63 -7.83 25.37
C LYS A 145 24.23 -6.38 25.72
N ALA A 146 23.24 -5.80 25.04
CA ALA A 146 22.61 -4.56 25.48
C ALA A 146 22.00 -4.71 26.88
N ASP A 147 21.86 -3.60 27.60
CA ASP A 147 21.28 -3.57 28.96
C ASP A 147 19.76 -3.87 28.99
N SER A 148 19.10 -4.11 27.85
CA SER A 148 17.65 -4.36 27.72
C SER A 148 17.31 -5.02 26.37
N ASP A 149 16.24 -5.80 26.31
CA ASP A 149 15.80 -6.51 25.09
C ASP A 149 15.04 -5.61 24.09
N VAL A 150 15.13 -5.89 22.79
CA VAL A 150 14.21 -5.35 21.77
C VAL A 150 13.95 -6.33 20.61
N SER A 151 12.74 -6.25 20.05
CA SER A 151 12.40 -6.84 18.74
C SER A 151 11.63 -5.86 17.85
N ILE A 152 11.85 -5.94 16.53
CA ILE A 152 11.38 -4.97 15.53
C ILE A 152 10.38 -5.64 14.58
N TRP A 153 9.14 -5.16 14.53
CA TRP A 153 8.04 -5.81 13.81
C TRP A 153 7.50 -4.92 12.69
N LYS A 154 7.46 -5.43 11.45
CA LYS A 154 6.93 -4.68 10.29
C LYS A 154 5.42 -4.51 10.43
N VAL A 155 4.91 -3.31 10.19
CA VAL A 155 3.46 -3.02 10.21
C VAL A 155 2.89 -3.18 8.81
N PHE A 156 1.74 -3.86 8.72
CA PHE A 156 0.94 -4.03 7.51
C PHE A 156 -0.54 -3.75 7.81
N PRO A 157 -1.36 -3.42 6.79
CA PRO A 157 -2.82 -3.41 6.95
C PRO A 157 -3.33 -4.83 7.19
N TYR A 158 -4.48 -4.98 7.84
CA TYR A 158 -5.17 -6.27 7.87
C TYR A 158 -5.57 -6.68 6.43
N THR A 159 -5.18 -7.87 6.00
CA THR A 159 -5.38 -8.35 4.62
C THR A 159 -6.82 -8.80 4.30
N LYS A 160 -7.82 -8.44 5.12
CA LYS A 160 -9.23 -8.77 4.85
C LYS A 160 -9.96 -7.54 4.30
N GLY A 161 -10.24 -7.60 3.01
CA GLY A 161 -10.63 -6.47 2.19
C GLY A 161 -11.72 -5.56 2.76
N VAL A 162 -11.44 -4.25 2.75
CA VAL A 162 -12.40 -3.15 2.94
C VAL A 162 -13.36 -3.04 1.74
N ASN A 163 -14.20 -4.05 1.58
CA ASN A 163 -15.23 -4.14 0.55
C ASN A 163 -16.16 -2.90 0.60
N GLY A 164 -16.20 -2.14 -0.49
CA GLY A 164 -17.09 -0.97 -0.61
C GLY A 164 -16.78 0.19 0.36
N SER A 165 -15.54 0.35 0.83
CA SER A 165 -15.12 1.50 1.65
C SER A 165 -14.76 2.73 0.79
N GLU A 166 -14.93 3.95 1.33
CA GLU A 166 -14.25 5.16 0.80
C GLU A 166 -12.81 5.30 1.33
N PHE A 167 -12.45 4.55 2.37
CA PHE A 167 -11.16 4.65 3.06
C PHE A 167 -10.39 3.36 2.86
N LEU A 168 -9.28 3.45 2.12
CA LEU A 168 -8.45 2.31 1.75
C LEU A 168 -7.14 2.32 2.56
N PRO A 169 -6.87 1.30 3.40
CA PRO A 169 -5.61 1.22 4.13
C PRO A 169 -4.46 0.87 3.19
N VAL A 170 -3.27 1.48 3.35
CA VAL A 170 -2.11 1.26 2.47
C VAL A 170 -0.81 1.02 3.23
N VAL A 171 0.15 0.34 2.59
CA VAL A 171 1.44 -0.01 3.20
C VAL A 171 2.36 1.22 3.28
N ALA A 172 2.61 1.69 4.51
CA ALA A 172 3.55 2.77 4.79
C ALA A 172 5.02 2.34 4.85
N GLY A 173 5.29 1.03 5.01
CA GLY A 173 6.64 0.46 5.16
C GLY A 173 7.28 0.63 6.55
N THR A 174 6.50 1.10 7.54
CA THR A 174 6.91 1.37 8.92
C THR A 174 7.06 0.10 9.78
N PHE A 175 7.65 0.26 10.96
CA PHE A 175 7.78 -0.78 11.98
C PHE A 175 7.39 -0.28 13.38
N ARG A 176 7.26 -1.23 14.32
CA ARG A 176 7.21 -0.97 15.76
C ARG A 176 8.29 -1.76 16.50
N ALA A 177 8.84 -1.18 17.56
CA ALA A 177 9.71 -1.87 18.50
C ALA A 177 8.90 -2.41 19.69
N ASN A 178 9.19 -3.62 20.16
CA ASN A 178 8.77 -4.12 21.47
C ASN A 178 9.99 -4.32 22.37
N ALA A 179 9.91 -3.98 23.65
CA ALA A 179 11.00 -4.10 24.61
C ALA A 179 11.15 -5.53 25.19
N GLN A 180 10.95 -6.53 24.33
CA GLN A 180 11.01 -7.97 24.60
C GLN A 180 11.36 -8.71 23.30
N HIS A 181 11.99 -9.87 23.40
CA HIS A 181 12.14 -10.80 22.27
C HIS A 181 10.86 -11.60 22.00
N ASP A 182 10.72 -12.12 20.77
CA ASP A 182 9.72 -13.09 20.29
C ASP A 182 8.23 -12.72 20.44
N ILE A 183 7.93 -11.62 21.13
CA ILE A 183 6.59 -11.12 21.41
C ILE A 183 6.36 -9.87 20.55
N ALA A 184 5.39 -9.94 19.64
CA ALA A 184 4.94 -8.78 18.88
C ALA A 184 4.33 -7.73 19.83
N PRO A 185 4.43 -6.42 19.53
CA PRO A 185 3.79 -5.39 20.34
C PRO A 185 2.26 -5.57 20.37
N ASP A 186 1.62 -4.92 21.34
CA ASP A 186 0.16 -4.72 21.38
C ASP A 186 -0.37 -4.25 20.00
N LEU A 187 -1.40 -4.93 19.49
CA LEU A 187 -2.08 -4.58 18.22
C LEU A 187 -2.65 -3.16 18.27
N GLY A 188 -2.88 -2.61 19.47
CA GLY A 188 -3.14 -1.19 19.76
C GLY A 188 -2.15 -0.19 19.14
N TYR A 189 -0.97 -0.64 18.70
CA TYR A 189 0.05 0.17 18.02
C TYR A 189 0.19 -0.15 16.52
N ALA A 190 -0.44 -1.19 15.99
CA ALA A 190 -0.42 -1.48 14.57
C ALA A 190 -1.42 -0.54 13.87
N VAL A 191 -0.88 0.45 13.15
CA VAL A 191 -1.67 1.51 12.50
C VAL A 191 -1.07 1.84 11.14
N VAL A 192 -1.90 1.82 10.11
CA VAL A 192 -1.56 2.23 8.74
C VAL A 192 -2.29 3.52 8.34
N PRO A 193 -1.76 4.28 7.37
CA PRO A 193 -2.53 5.35 6.75
C PRO A 193 -3.71 4.79 5.94
N THR A 194 -4.87 5.42 6.09
CA THR A 194 -6.03 5.21 5.21
C THR A 194 -6.15 6.37 4.23
N LEU A 195 -6.35 6.06 2.96
CA LEU A 195 -6.50 7.03 1.87
C LEU A 195 -7.99 7.16 1.51
N LYS A 196 -8.52 8.38 1.50
CA LYS A 196 -9.88 8.61 1.01
C LYS A 196 -9.92 8.57 -0.52
N VAL A 197 -10.65 7.59 -1.07
CA VAL A 197 -10.97 7.41 -2.48
C VAL A 197 -12.50 7.61 -2.66
N PRO A 198 -12.94 8.48 -3.59
CA PRO A 198 -14.37 8.66 -3.90
C PRO A 198 -15.05 7.40 -4.46
N LYS A 199 -16.36 7.28 -4.22
CA LYS A 199 -17.22 6.23 -4.80
C LYS A 199 -17.83 6.66 -6.13
N ASP A 200 -16.98 6.98 -7.09
CA ASP A 200 -17.39 7.44 -8.42
C ASP A 200 -17.66 6.24 -9.35
N PHE A 201 -18.59 5.36 -8.96
CA PHE A 201 -19.02 4.21 -9.76
C PHE A 201 -20.23 4.53 -10.64
N VAL A 202 -20.17 4.09 -11.90
CA VAL A 202 -21.19 4.31 -12.93
C VAL A 202 -21.81 2.98 -13.38
N ASP A 203 -23.11 2.85 -13.14
CA ASP A 203 -23.92 1.73 -13.61
C ASP A 203 -24.01 1.67 -15.15
N PHE A 204 -23.86 0.46 -15.70
CA PHE A 204 -23.98 0.23 -17.14
C PHE A 204 -25.46 0.16 -17.57
N THR A 205 -26.05 1.33 -17.75
CA THR A 205 -27.46 1.52 -18.16
C THR A 205 -27.67 1.46 -19.68
N GLN A 206 -26.62 1.20 -20.45
CA GLN A 206 -26.60 1.31 -21.91
C GLN A 206 -27.26 0.11 -22.58
N SER A 207 -28.32 0.34 -23.35
CA SER A 207 -29.03 -0.73 -24.08
C SER A 207 -28.14 -1.48 -25.06
N ALA A 208 -28.49 -2.75 -25.33
CA ALA A 208 -27.78 -3.56 -26.31
C ALA A 208 -27.81 -2.91 -27.72
N PRO A 209 -26.75 -3.06 -28.54
CA PRO A 209 -26.68 -2.45 -29.86
C PRO A 209 -27.81 -2.94 -30.78
N ILE A 210 -28.49 -2.01 -31.45
CA ILE A 210 -29.50 -2.35 -32.46
C ILE A 210 -28.77 -2.84 -33.72
N ILE A 211 -28.88 -4.15 -33.99
CA ILE A 211 -28.38 -4.78 -35.21
C ILE A 211 -29.45 -4.66 -36.31
N THR A 212 -29.03 -4.29 -37.52
CA THR A 212 -29.89 -4.26 -38.72
C THR A 212 -29.26 -5.10 -39.84
N VAL A 213 -30.06 -5.47 -40.84
CA VAL A 213 -29.59 -6.30 -41.97
C VAL A 213 -28.41 -5.66 -42.73
N ASP A 214 -28.40 -4.34 -42.86
CA ASP A 214 -27.32 -3.57 -43.51
C ASP A 214 -26.11 -3.30 -42.59
N LYS A 215 -26.19 -3.68 -41.31
CA LYS A 215 -25.20 -3.32 -40.28
C LYS A 215 -24.96 -4.45 -39.27
N ILE A 216 -24.75 -5.65 -39.79
CA ILE A 216 -24.37 -6.83 -39.02
C ILE A 216 -22.91 -6.65 -38.53
N PRO A 217 -22.63 -6.79 -37.22
CA PRO A 217 -21.28 -6.59 -36.68
C PRO A 217 -20.31 -7.71 -37.07
N SER A 218 -19.01 -7.41 -36.99
CA SER A 218 -17.96 -8.44 -37.01
C SER A 218 -17.73 -9.01 -35.60
N VAL A 219 -17.26 -10.25 -35.50
CA VAL A 219 -16.78 -10.83 -34.23
C VAL A 219 -15.66 -9.97 -33.66
N GLY A 220 -15.65 -9.76 -32.35
CA GLY A 220 -14.70 -8.87 -31.68
C GLY A 220 -15.08 -7.39 -31.68
N THR A 221 -16.16 -6.97 -32.35
CA THR A 221 -16.66 -5.59 -32.29
C THR A 221 -17.08 -5.25 -30.85
N THR A 222 -16.66 -4.09 -30.35
CA THR A 222 -17.18 -3.53 -29.08
C THR A 222 -18.06 -2.31 -29.33
N TYR A 223 -19.09 -2.15 -28.50
CA TYR A 223 -20.02 -1.03 -28.55
C TYR A 223 -20.18 -0.39 -27.17
N THR A 224 -20.31 0.93 -27.16
CA THR A 224 -20.62 1.75 -25.97
C THR A 224 -19.68 1.49 -24.79
N TRP A 225 -18.39 1.74 -25.01
CA TRP A 225 -17.41 1.80 -23.93
C TRP A 225 -17.82 2.81 -22.86
N THR A 226 -17.92 2.34 -21.63
CA THR A 226 -18.28 3.11 -20.43
C THR A 226 -17.22 2.82 -19.38
N ASP A 227 -16.48 3.86 -18.97
CA ASP A 227 -15.64 3.77 -17.77
C ASP A 227 -16.57 3.73 -16.55
N GLN A 228 -16.48 2.67 -15.75
CA GLN A 228 -17.33 2.49 -14.58
C GLN A 228 -16.74 3.17 -13.35
N CYS A 229 -15.43 3.01 -13.11
CA CYS A 229 -14.72 3.69 -12.03
C CYS A 229 -13.20 3.63 -12.28
N ALA A 230 -12.45 4.51 -11.62
CA ALA A 230 -10.99 4.42 -11.55
C ALA A 230 -10.48 4.81 -10.16
N VAL A 231 -9.42 4.13 -9.72
CA VAL A 231 -8.72 4.42 -8.46
C VAL A 231 -7.24 4.65 -8.73
N ILE A 232 -6.69 5.70 -8.12
CA ILE A 232 -5.26 6.06 -8.22
C ILE A 232 -4.65 5.83 -6.84
N LEU A 233 -3.65 4.95 -6.73
CA LEU A 233 -2.94 4.66 -5.48
C LEU A 233 -1.42 4.72 -5.66
N PRO A 234 -0.65 4.97 -4.59
CA PRO A 234 0.79 4.75 -4.59
C PRO A 234 1.13 3.34 -5.04
N PHE A 235 2.18 3.17 -5.85
CA PHE A 235 2.51 1.89 -6.49
C PHE A 235 2.72 0.74 -5.50
N THR A 236 3.10 1.04 -4.25
CA THR A 236 3.26 0.09 -3.13
C THR A 236 1.94 -0.60 -2.71
N SER A 237 0.80 -0.18 -3.26
CA SER A 237 -0.51 -0.83 -3.11
C SER A 237 -0.70 -1.99 -4.12
N PHE A 238 0.12 -2.03 -5.17
CA PHE A 238 0.08 -2.99 -6.28
C PHE A 238 1.32 -3.88 -6.32
N HIS A 239 2.50 -3.30 -6.05
CA HIS A 239 3.79 -3.96 -6.15
C HIS A 239 4.56 -3.87 -4.82
N ASP A 240 5.69 -4.55 -4.70
CA ASP A 240 6.58 -4.40 -3.54
C ASP A 240 7.26 -3.04 -3.50
N ASP A 241 7.66 -2.60 -2.30
CA ASP A 241 8.41 -1.36 -2.09
C ASP A 241 9.83 -1.36 -2.72
N THR A 242 10.17 -2.42 -3.46
CA THR A 242 11.41 -2.63 -4.22
C THR A 242 11.21 -2.91 -5.73
N ASP A 243 9.98 -2.88 -6.28
CA ASP A 243 9.74 -3.19 -7.71
C ASP A 243 10.54 -2.27 -8.66
N PRO A 244 11.51 -2.81 -9.44
CA PRO A 244 12.46 -1.97 -10.17
C PRO A 244 11.84 -1.04 -11.21
N ARG A 245 10.71 -1.42 -11.82
CA ARG A 245 9.99 -0.60 -12.80
C ARG A 245 9.39 0.63 -12.13
N SER A 246 8.79 0.42 -10.96
CA SER A 246 8.22 1.48 -10.13
C SER A 246 9.28 2.40 -9.54
N LEU A 247 10.44 1.86 -9.13
CA LEU A 247 11.56 2.68 -8.64
C LEU A 247 12.09 3.61 -9.74
N GLN A 248 12.20 3.12 -10.99
CA GLN A 248 12.60 3.94 -12.14
C GLN A 248 11.60 5.05 -12.47
N LEU A 249 10.32 4.86 -12.13
CA LEU A 249 9.23 5.80 -12.39
C LEU A 249 8.84 6.66 -11.16
N ILE A 250 9.65 6.70 -10.10
CA ILE A 250 9.32 7.35 -8.82
C ILE A 250 8.94 8.85 -8.95
N SER A 251 9.32 9.54 -10.02
CA SER A 251 8.87 10.91 -10.30
C SER A 251 7.34 11.03 -10.43
N ASN A 252 6.64 9.95 -10.78
CA ASN A 252 5.19 9.79 -10.69
C ASN A 252 4.88 8.45 -9.99
N PRO A 253 4.88 8.37 -8.65
CA PRO A 253 4.87 7.11 -7.92
C PRO A 253 3.47 6.48 -7.76
N PHE A 254 2.56 6.77 -8.69
CA PHE A 254 1.15 6.39 -8.63
C PHE A 254 0.75 5.54 -9.83
N CYS A 255 0.01 4.47 -9.55
CA CYS A 255 -0.61 3.62 -10.56
C CYS A 255 -2.13 3.85 -10.54
N THR A 256 -2.76 3.76 -11.72
CA THR A 256 -4.21 3.82 -11.87
C THR A 256 -4.73 2.43 -12.18
N ALA A 257 -5.74 1.96 -11.44
CA ALA A 257 -6.55 0.82 -11.81
C ALA A 257 -7.96 1.32 -12.19
N SER A 258 -8.41 1.01 -13.40
CA SER A 258 -9.74 1.36 -13.89
C SER A 258 -10.55 0.10 -14.21
N ARG A 259 -11.86 0.21 -14.06
CA ARG A 259 -12.84 -0.76 -14.53
C ARG A 259 -13.72 -0.08 -15.57
N SER A 260 -13.84 -0.70 -16.71
CA SER A 260 -14.67 -0.25 -17.83
C SER A 260 -15.41 -1.44 -18.43
N ILE A 261 -16.51 -1.14 -19.14
CA ILE A 261 -17.44 -2.13 -19.67
C ILE A 261 -17.93 -1.68 -21.05
N ALA A 262 -18.20 -2.65 -21.91
CA ALA A 262 -18.74 -2.45 -23.25
C ALA A 262 -19.57 -3.68 -23.64
N TRP A 263 -20.50 -3.52 -24.58
CA TRP A 263 -21.10 -4.66 -25.26
C TRP A 263 -20.05 -5.27 -26.21
N TYR A 264 -19.82 -6.58 -26.12
CA TYR A 264 -18.86 -7.31 -26.95
C TYR A 264 -19.58 -8.30 -27.87
N VAL A 265 -19.24 -8.28 -29.17
CA VAL A 265 -19.77 -9.20 -30.17
C VAL A 265 -18.95 -10.48 -30.17
N GLU A 266 -19.37 -11.43 -29.33
CA GLU A 266 -18.84 -12.79 -29.25
C GLU A 266 -18.99 -13.56 -30.56
N GLU A 267 -20.06 -13.32 -31.32
CA GLU A 267 -20.30 -13.99 -32.59
C GLU A 267 -21.30 -13.23 -33.46
N SER A 268 -21.34 -13.57 -34.75
CA SER A 268 -22.20 -12.91 -35.74
C SER A 268 -22.52 -13.85 -36.90
N TRP A 269 -23.75 -13.83 -37.38
CA TRP A 269 -24.25 -14.68 -38.47
C TRP A 269 -25.33 -13.97 -39.28
N VAL A 270 -25.51 -14.43 -40.53
CA VAL A 270 -26.61 -14.06 -41.42
C VAL A 270 -27.45 -15.32 -41.69
N ASN A 271 -28.76 -15.16 -41.90
CA ASN A 271 -29.64 -16.25 -42.35
C ASN A 271 -30.06 -16.00 -43.80
N ASP A 272 -29.22 -16.45 -44.74
CA ASP A 272 -29.43 -16.27 -46.18
C ASP A 272 -30.40 -17.32 -46.79
N MET A 273 -31.23 -17.97 -45.97
CA MET A 273 -32.12 -19.06 -46.37
C MET A 273 -33.59 -18.76 -46.09
N ALA A 274 -34.46 -19.32 -46.94
CA ALA A 274 -35.91 -19.22 -46.76
C ALA A 274 -36.39 -20.15 -45.62
N GLY A 275 -36.59 -19.57 -44.43
CA GLY A 275 -37.15 -20.27 -43.28
C GLY A 275 -36.46 -19.89 -41.96
N TRP A 276 -36.92 -20.51 -40.87
CA TRP A 276 -36.29 -20.40 -39.56
C TRP A 276 -35.09 -21.33 -39.47
N ILE A 277 -34.00 -20.84 -38.86
CA ILE A 277 -32.87 -21.66 -38.44
C ILE A 277 -32.81 -21.69 -36.91
N GLU A 278 -32.63 -22.88 -36.34
CA GLU A 278 -32.35 -23.05 -34.91
C GLU A 278 -30.84 -23.32 -34.72
N ARG A 279 -30.25 -22.70 -33.70
CA ARG A 279 -28.85 -22.90 -33.32
C ARG A 279 -28.71 -22.85 -31.80
N SER A 280 -27.78 -23.65 -31.29
CA SER A 280 -27.38 -23.64 -29.88
C SER A 280 -25.84 -23.53 -29.80
N LYS A 281 -25.35 -22.75 -28.84
CA LYS A 281 -23.92 -22.62 -28.51
C LYS A 281 -23.75 -22.46 -27.01
N THR A 282 -22.72 -23.09 -26.46
CA THR A 282 -22.18 -22.79 -25.13
C THR A 282 -21.36 -21.49 -25.18
N LEU A 283 -21.86 -20.42 -24.55
CA LEU A 283 -21.08 -19.22 -24.30
C LEU A 283 -20.14 -19.45 -23.11
N LYS A 284 -18.89 -18.99 -23.20
CA LYS A 284 -17.93 -19.03 -22.10
C LYS A 284 -17.83 -17.67 -21.45
N THR A 285 -18.15 -17.58 -20.15
CA THR A 285 -18.17 -16.34 -19.38
C THR A 285 -17.10 -16.34 -18.28
N GLY A 286 -16.74 -15.14 -17.79
CA GLY A 286 -15.71 -14.95 -16.78
C GLY A 286 -14.27 -14.98 -17.32
N ALA A 287 -13.31 -14.63 -16.46
CA ALA A 287 -11.89 -14.70 -16.77
C ALA A 287 -11.35 -16.14 -16.61
N SER A 288 -10.41 -16.55 -17.46
CA SER A 288 -9.68 -17.81 -17.24
C SER A 288 -8.62 -17.66 -16.15
N SER A 289 -8.28 -18.75 -15.45
CA SER A 289 -7.24 -18.75 -14.42
C SER A 289 -5.89 -18.23 -14.93
N ALA A 290 -5.56 -18.47 -16.20
CA ALA A 290 -4.35 -17.94 -16.83
C ALA A 290 -4.38 -16.40 -16.91
N GLN A 291 -5.47 -15.81 -17.39
CA GLN A 291 -5.65 -14.35 -17.48
C GLN A 291 -5.66 -13.71 -16.08
N SER A 292 -6.31 -14.33 -15.09
CA SER A 292 -6.30 -13.84 -13.71
C SER A 292 -4.90 -13.87 -13.12
N THR A 293 -4.14 -14.97 -13.30
CA THR A 293 -2.75 -15.09 -12.85
C THR A 293 -1.82 -14.09 -13.56
N GLU A 294 -1.99 -13.87 -14.87
CA GLU A 294 -1.24 -12.87 -15.63
C GLU A 294 -1.53 -11.44 -15.15
N LEU A 295 -2.79 -11.13 -14.83
CA LEU A 295 -3.18 -9.85 -14.24
C LEU A 295 -2.54 -9.63 -12.87
N VAL A 296 -2.52 -10.65 -12.00
CA VAL A 296 -1.83 -10.59 -10.71
C VAL A 296 -0.33 -10.34 -10.88
N HIS A 297 0.35 -11.08 -11.76
CA HIS A 297 1.79 -10.91 -11.99
C HIS A 297 2.15 -9.57 -12.64
N SER A 298 1.34 -9.07 -13.58
CA SER A 298 1.64 -7.83 -14.31
C SER A 298 1.33 -6.57 -13.50
N SER A 299 0.21 -6.56 -12.79
CA SER A 299 -0.41 -5.36 -12.20
C SER A 299 -0.69 -5.45 -10.69
N GLY A 300 -0.49 -6.62 -10.06
CA GLY A 300 -0.83 -6.81 -8.65
C GLY A 300 -2.34 -6.90 -8.38
N ILE A 301 -3.16 -7.11 -9.42
CA ILE A 301 -4.62 -7.13 -9.37
C ILE A 301 -5.15 -8.56 -9.57
N THR A 302 -5.97 -9.00 -8.62
CA THR A 302 -6.74 -10.25 -8.63
C THR A 302 -8.18 -9.97 -9.08
N LEU A 303 -8.80 -10.92 -9.79
CA LEU A 303 -10.24 -10.90 -10.08
C LEU A 303 -10.95 -11.93 -9.21
N SER A 304 -12.01 -11.52 -8.51
CA SER A 304 -12.86 -12.40 -7.71
C SER A 304 -13.96 -13.05 -8.56
N ALA A 305 -14.49 -14.19 -8.11
CA ALA A 305 -15.60 -14.87 -8.78
C ALA A 305 -16.91 -14.06 -8.83
N GLY A 306 -17.02 -12.97 -8.06
CA GLY A 306 -18.14 -12.03 -8.09
C GLY A 306 -17.93 -10.83 -9.03
N GLY A 307 -16.84 -10.79 -9.82
CA GLY A 307 -16.50 -9.65 -10.68
C GLY A 307 -15.74 -8.52 -9.97
N GLY A 308 -15.40 -8.71 -8.69
CA GLY A 308 -14.62 -7.75 -7.90
C GLY A 308 -13.16 -7.69 -8.33
N VAL A 309 -12.60 -6.48 -8.39
CA VAL A 309 -11.19 -6.21 -8.65
C VAL A 309 -10.48 -6.03 -7.30
N ALA A 310 -9.43 -6.80 -7.01
CA ALA A 310 -8.75 -6.79 -5.71
C ALA A 310 -7.23 -6.69 -5.86
N VAL A 311 -6.63 -5.57 -5.43
CA VAL A 311 -5.16 -5.39 -5.42
C VAL A 311 -4.48 -6.28 -4.36
N LYS A 312 -3.15 -6.25 -4.29
CA LYS A 312 -2.28 -6.95 -3.30
C LYS A 312 -2.69 -6.81 -1.82
N LEU A 313 -3.59 -5.88 -1.49
CA LEU A 313 -4.16 -5.64 -0.16
C LEU A 313 -5.57 -6.23 0.03
N GLU A 314 -6.00 -7.14 -0.85
CA GLU A 314 -7.36 -7.68 -0.95
C GLU A 314 -8.48 -6.62 -0.99
N VAL A 315 -8.18 -5.37 -1.40
CA VAL A 315 -9.16 -4.29 -1.50
C VAL A 315 -10.12 -4.61 -2.66
N ALA A 316 -11.18 -5.33 -2.34
CA ALA A 316 -12.23 -5.68 -3.27
C ALA A 316 -13.02 -4.42 -3.65
N LEU A 317 -12.70 -3.89 -4.83
CA LEU A 317 -13.49 -2.94 -5.61
C LEU A 317 -14.74 -3.67 -6.17
N ASN A 318 -15.50 -4.28 -5.26
CA ASN A 318 -16.87 -4.72 -5.49
C ASN A 318 -17.74 -3.45 -5.52
N TYR A 319 -17.85 -2.89 -6.72
CA TYR A 319 -18.85 -1.91 -7.09
C TYR A 319 -19.84 -2.60 -8.05
#